data_AF-A0A953PZ35-F1
#
_entry.id   AF-A0A953PZ35-F1
#
_cell.length_a   1.000
_cell.length_b   1.000
_cell.length_c   1.000
_cell.angle_alpha   90.00
_cell.angle_beta   90.00
_cell.angle_gamma   90.00
#
_symmetry.space_group_name_H-M   'P 1'
#
loop_
_entity.id
_entity.type
_entity.pdbx_description
1 polymer ?
#
loop_
_entity_poly.entity_id
_entity_poly.type
_entity_poly.pdbx_seq_one_letter_code
_entity_poly.pdbx_strand_id
1 'polypeptide(L)'
;MDAKSWPSPVPDQSSLSPAPEVSQAPQPSSAPPTPERSPSLDDRRAWLLRFLRLGGLGVAAAGVGAWLSRRSQRPEEHAPLTLNRNFLVPPDPNFPVMAIIQGPDPRRLARRAFEELGGVGRFISRGDVVVIKPNIAWDRAPEQAANTNPDLVAEVVRLVAEAGAAKVIVTDVSCNDPRRAFARSGIAAAARAAGAEVILPEERKFREVNLHGEVLTEWPVFEPFLAADKMINLPIAKHHSLTGVTLGMKNWFGILGGARVRLHQRIHESLADLADFMRPTLTLMDAYRVLVRNGPTGGDLADVALKQTLYASTDPVALDACVARAYWNLEASAVPYLKLAEDRGLGRRDFENVPTRIARL
;
A
#
# COMPACT_ATOMS: atom_id res chain seq x y z
N MET A 1 32.58 -38.02 39.29
CA MET A 1 31.61 -38.66 40.18
C MET A 1 30.32 -37.86 40.11
N ASP A 2 29.18 -38.33 39.64
CA ASP A 2 28.81 -39.57 38.97
C ASP A 2 27.57 -39.28 38.11
N ALA A 3 27.59 -39.81 36.90
CA ALA A 3 26.45 -39.90 36.01
C ALA A 3 25.45 -40.91 36.60
N LYS A 4 24.14 -40.62 36.52
CA LYS A 4 23.09 -41.64 36.76
C LYS A 4 22.26 -41.85 35.51
N SER A 5 22.28 -43.12 35.13
CA SER A 5 21.79 -43.76 33.92
C SER A 5 20.28 -43.94 33.91
N TRP A 6 19.71 -43.87 32.71
CA TRP A 6 18.36 -44.33 32.37
C TRP A 6 18.39 -45.83 32.03
N PRO A 7 17.40 -46.64 32.42
CA PRO A 7 17.31 -48.03 32.00
C PRO A 7 16.57 -48.19 30.67
N SER A 8 17.10 -49.07 29.81
CA SER A 8 16.47 -49.55 28.57
C SER A 8 15.48 -50.69 28.86
N PRO A 9 14.36 -50.83 28.12
CA PRO A 9 13.56 -52.03 28.13
C PRO A 9 14.01 -53.03 27.05
N VAL A 10 14.11 -54.29 27.47
CA VAL A 10 14.34 -55.52 26.68
C VAL A 10 13.09 -55.84 25.85
N PRO A 11 13.21 -56.42 24.64
CA PRO A 11 12.07 -56.74 23.79
C PRO A 11 11.42 -58.07 24.20
N ASP A 12 10.10 -58.08 24.33
CA ASP A 12 9.28 -59.27 24.53
C ASP A 12 8.95 -59.92 23.18
N GLN A 13 9.30 -61.20 23.05
CA GLN A 13 8.93 -62.08 21.95
C GLN A 13 7.66 -62.83 22.35
N SER A 14 6.62 -62.74 21.52
CA SER A 14 5.70 -63.83 21.16
C SER A 14 4.27 -63.33 20.96
N SER A 15 3.79 -63.41 19.72
CA SER A 15 2.43 -63.84 19.38
C SER A 15 2.29 -63.83 17.86
N LEU A 16 2.76 -64.93 17.27
CA LEU A 16 2.33 -65.37 15.94
C LEU A 16 0.82 -65.61 16.01
N SER A 17 0.07 -64.89 15.19
CA SER A 17 -1.32 -65.22 14.83
C SER A 17 -1.40 -65.48 13.32
N PRO A 18 -2.31 -66.37 12.89
CA PRO A 18 -2.07 -67.23 11.74
C PRO A 18 -2.49 -66.61 10.40
N ALA A 19 -2.04 -67.29 9.34
CA ALA A 19 -2.26 -66.99 7.91
C ALA A 19 -3.74 -66.79 7.53
N PRO A 20 -4.02 -66.00 6.47
CA PRO A 20 -5.38 -65.74 6.03
C PRO A 20 -6.02 -67.00 5.41
N GLU A 21 -7.26 -67.26 5.84
CA GLU A 21 -8.16 -68.26 5.30
C GLU A 21 -8.40 -68.06 3.80
N VAL A 22 -8.13 -69.12 3.04
CA VAL A 22 -8.50 -69.25 1.63
C VAL A 22 -10.01 -69.46 1.57
N SER A 23 -10.74 -68.40 1.23
CA SER A 23 -12.18 -68.49 0.94
C SER A 23 -12.42 -69.36 -0.28
N GLN A 24 -13.04 -70.51 -0.04
CA GLN A 24 -13.41 -71.49 -1.06
C GLN A 24 -14.46 -70.90 -2.00
N ALA A 25 -14.20 -70.99 -3.31
CA ALA A 25 -15.18 -70.71 -4.34
C ALA A 25 -16.39 -71.67 -4.20
N PRO A 26 -17.63 -71.17 -4.25
CA PRO A 26 -18.80 -72.04 -4.17
C PRO A 26 -18.91 -72.92 -5.41
N GLN A 27 -19.11 -74.22 -5.17
CA GLN A 27 -19.45 -75.23 -6.19
C GLN A 27 -20.76 -74.87 -6.90
N PRO A 28 -20.89 -75.14 -8.22
CA PRO A 28 -22.08 -74.79 -8.99
C PRO A 28 -23.27 -75.68 -8.61
N SER A 29 -24.33 -75.06 -8.11
CA SER A 29 -25.64 -75.68 -7.95
C SER A 29 -26.26 -75.94 -9.33
N SER A 30 -26.46 -77.21 -9.65
CA SER A 30 -27.17 -77.68 -10.84
C SER A 30 -28.68 -77.60 -10.64
N ALA A 31 -29.24 -76.39 -10.77
CA ALA A 31 -30.66 -76.20 -11.04
C ALA A 31 -30.87 -76.11 -12.56
N PRO A 32 -31.93 -76.72 -13.13
CA PRO A 32 -32.19 -76.62 -14.57
C PRO A 32 -32.44 -75.16 -14.96
N PRO A 33 -31.96 -74.69 -16.13
CA PRO A 33 -32.17 -73.31 -16.54
C PRO A 33 -33.66 -73.05 -16.71
N THR A 34 -34.23 -72.20 -15.84
CA THR A 34 -35.47 -71.50 -16.13
C THR A 34 -35.30 -70.74 -17.44
N PRO A 35 -36.26 -70.79 -18.38
CA PRO A 35 -36.11 -70.12 -19.66
C PRO A 35 -35.87 -68.63 -19.40
N GLU A 36 -34.73 -68.12 -19.89
CA GLU A 36 -34.45 -66.69 -19.88
C GLU A 36 -35.61 -65.98 -20.54
N ARG A 37 -36.35 -65.21 -19.73
CA ARG A 37 -37.47 -64.41 -20.21
C ARG A 37 -36.87 -63.35 -21.13
N SER A 38 -37.00 -63.55 -22.44
CA SER A 38 -36.60 -62.56 -23.43
C SER A 38 -37.23 -61.22 -23.05
N PRO A 39 -36.45 -60.13 -22.91
CA PRO A 39 -36.98 -58.87 -22.40
C PRO A 39 -38.16 -58.44 -23.25
N SER A 40 -39.30 -58.22 -22.59
CA SER A 40 -40.54 -57.85 -23.25
C SER A 40 -40.37 -56.52 -23.99
N LEU A 41 -41.25 -56.22 -24.94
CA LEU A 41 -41.23 -54.91 -25.62
C LEU A 41 -41.30 -53.75 -24.63
N ASP A 42 -41.98 -53.94 -23.50
CA ASP A 42 -42.09 -52.95 -22.43
C ASP A 42 -40.79 -52.79 -21.63
N ASP A 43 -40.05 -53.88 -21.39
CA ASP A 43 -38.72 -53.82 -20.75
C ASP A 43 -37.70 -53.09 -21.63
N ARG A 44 -37.73 -53.34 -22.95
CA ARG A 44 -36.87 -52.66 -23.93
C ARG A 44 -37.21 -51.17 -24.04
N ARG A 45 -38.50 -50.83 -24.04
CA ARG A 45 -38.97 -49.44 -24.02
C ARG A 45 -38.58 -48.72 -22.74
N ALA A 46 -38.72 -49.36 -21.58
CA ALA A 46 -38.34 -48.78 -20.29
C ALA A 46 -36.82 -48.55 -20.20
N TRP A 47 -36.02 -49.49 -20.69
CA TRP A 47 -34.57 -49.35 -20.77
C TRP A 47 -34.14 -48.22 -21.71
N LEU A 48 -34.72 -48.15 -22.93
CA LEU A 48 -34.48 -47.06 -23.88
C LEU A 48 -34.86 -45.69 -23.30
N LEU A 49 -36.00 -45.59 -22.62
CA LEU A 49 -36.44 -44.35 -21.97
C LEU A 49 -35.51 -43.92 -20.83
N ARG A 50 -34.99 -44.88 -20.04
CA ARG A 50 -33.99 -44.59 -19.00
C ARG A 50 -32.67 -44.14 -19.60
N PHE A 51 -32.22 -44.78 -20.68
CA PHE A 51 -31.00 -44.41 -21.41
C PHE A 51 -31.11 -43.02 -22.03
N LEU A 52 -32.24 -42.70 -22.66
CA LEU A 52 -32.52 -41.37 -23.22
C LEU A 52 -32.61 -40.29 -22.14
N ARG A 53 -33.19 -40.59 -20.96
CA ARG A 53 -33.23 -39.64 -19.83
C ARG A 53 -31.84 -39.38 -19.25
N LEU A 54 -31.03 -40.41 -19.07
CA LEU A 54 -29.64 -40.29 -18.60
C LEU A 54 -28.75 -39.56 -19.63
N GLY A 55 -28.87 -39.90 -20.91
CA GLY A 55 -28.18 -39.21 -22.00
C GLY A 55 -28.61 -37.75 -22.12
N GLY A 56 -29.92 -37.47 -22.00
CA GLY A 56 -30.47 -36.12 -22.01
C GLY A 56 -29.98 -35.25 -20.84
N LEU A 57 -29.88 -35.83 -19.63
CA LEU A 57 -29.28 -35.16 -18.47
C LEU A 57 -27.79 -34.85 -18.68
N GLY A 58 -27.04 -35.78 -19.27
CA GLY A 58 -25.62 -35.58 -19.60
C GLY A 58 -25.42 -34.45 -20.62
N VAL A 59 -26.23 -34.42 -21.68
CA VAL A 59 -26.19 -33.37 -22.71
C VAL A 59 -26.62 -32.02 -22.15
N ALA A 60 -27.65 -31.97 -21.30
CA ALA A 60 -28.07 -30.74 -20.64
C ALA A 60 -27.00 -30.20 -19.68
N ALA A 61 -26.36 -31.06 -18.87
CA ALA A 61 -25.27 -30.65 -17.98
C ALA A 61 -24.05 -30.15 -18.77
N ALA A 62 -23.66 -30.83 -19.85
CA ALA A 62 -22.58 -30.38 -20.72
C ALA A 62 -22.92 -29.07 -21.44
N GLY A 63 -24.16 -28.90 -21.89
CA GLY A 63 -24.66 -27.68 -22.51
C GLY A 63 -24.66 -26.48 -21.56
N VAL A 64 -25.13 -26.68 -20.32
CA VAL A 64 -25.05 -25.67 -19.25
C VAL A 64 -23.60 -25.36 -18.89
N GLY A 65 -22.75 -26.38 -18.78
CA GLY A 65 -21.31 -26.20 -18.53
C GLY A 65 -20.62 -25.40 -19.63
N ALA A 66 -20.93 -25.67 -20.91
CA ALA A 66 -20.41 -24.92 -22.05
C ALA A 66 -20.97 -23.49 -22.14
N TRP A 67 -22.24 -23.29 -21.77
CA TRP A 67 -22.88 -21.98 -21.73
C TRP A 67 -22.33 -21.11 -20.59
N LEU A 68 -22.13 -21.71 -19.41
CA LEU A 68 -21.47 -21.06 -18.27
C LEU A 68 -20.00 -20.79 -18.56
N SER A 69 -19.26 -21.70 -19.22
CA SER A 69 -17.85 -21.46 -19.55
C SER A 69 -17.66 -20.37 -20.61
N ARG A 70 -18.58 -20.25 -21.57
CA ARG A 70 -18.60 -19.15 -22.56
C ARG A 70 -19.04 -17.81 -21.98
N ARG A 71 -19.75 -17.80 -20.85
CA ARG A 71 -20.17 -16.59 -20.11
C ARG A 71 -19.29 -16.28 -18.90
N SER A 72 -18.51 -17.24 -18.46
CA SER A 72 -17.41 -17.08 -17.51
C SER A 72 -16.33 -16.27 -18.20
N GLN A 73 -16.39 -14.96 -18.06
CA GLN A 73 -15.18 -14.16 -18.15
C GLN A 73 -14.25 -14.70 -17.05
N ARG A 74 -13.22 -15.46 -17.44
CA ARG A 74 -12.05 -15.60 -16.54
C ARG A 74 -11.61 -14.17 -16.25
N PRO A 75 -11.36 -13.79 -14.99
CA PRO A 75 -10.62 -12.57 -14.74
C PRO A 75 -9.36 -12.70 -15.59
N GLU A 76 -9.16 -11.80 -16.55
CA GLU A 76 -7.83 -11.69 -17.14
C GLU A 76 -6.90 -11.42 -15.95
N GLU A 77 -5.91 -12.28 -15.74
CA GLU A 77 -4.73 -11.89 -14.97
C GLU A 77 -4.11 -10.76 -15.77
N HIS A 78 -4.49 -9.52 -15.42
CA HIS A 78 -3.91 -8.35 -16.01
C HIS A 78 -2.42 -8.40 -15.69
N ALA A 79 -1.60 -8.53 -16.74
CA ALA A 79 -0.16 -8.41 -16.58
C ALA A 79 0.15 -7.13 -15.80
N PRO A 80 1.09 -7.18 -14.84
CA PRO A 80 1.41 -6.02 -14.02
C PRO A 80 1.79 -4.85 -14.92
N LEU A 81 1.27 -3.67 -14.60
CA LEU A 81 1.62 -2.47 -15.34
C LEU A 81 3.10 -2.15 -15.11
N THR A 82 3.85 -1.98 -16.19
CA THR A 82 5.22 -1.47 -16.15
C THR A 82 5.20 0.04 -16.38
N LEU A 83 5.51 0.82 -15.36
CA LEU A 83 5.49 2.28 -15.43
C LEU A 83 6.81 2.83 -14.89
N ASN A 84 7.48 3.67 -15.69
CA ASN A 84 8.62 4.46 -15.23
C ASN A 84 8.15 5.91 -15.05
N ARG A 85 7.78 6.29 -13.81
CA ARG A 85 7.20 7.62 -13.51
C ARG A 85 8.17 8.42 -12.67
N ASN A 86 8.75 9.42 -13.30
CA ASN A 86 9.62 10.39 -12.66
C ASN A 86 8.92 11.75 -12.66
N PHE A 87 8.50 12.22 -11.48
CA PHE A 87 7.85 13.53 -11.34
C PHE A 87 8.81 14.64 -10.93
N LEU A 88 10.12 14.37 -10.91
CA LEU A 88 11.13 15.33 -10.51
C LEU A 88 11.09 16.60 -11.36
N VAL A 89 11.30 17.72 -10.70
CA VAL A 89 11.48 19.02 -11.35
C VAL A 89 12.97 19.24 -11.61
N PRO A 90 13.36 19.77 -12.79
CA PRO A 90 14.75 20.11 -13.07
C PRO A 90 15.37 21.00 -11.97
N PRO A 91 16.63 20.75 -11.58
CA PRO A 91 17.36 21.64 -10.69
C PRO A 91 17.46 23.04 -11.32
N ASP A 92 17.26 24.06 -10.50
CA ASP A 92 17.48 25.46 -10.87
C ASP A 92 18.45 26.07 -9.85
N PRO A 93 19.66 26.49 -10.27
CA PRO A 93 20.67 27.01 -9.34
C PRO A 93 20.27 28.34 -8.69
N ASN A 94 19.23 29.03 -9.18
CA ASN A 94 18.75 30.28 -8.59
C ASN A 94 17.89 30.06 -7.35
N PHE A 95 17.39 28.84 -7.14
CA PHE A 95 16.51 28.52 -6.02
C PHE A 95 17.15 27.49 -5.09
N PRO A 96 16.87 27.57 -3.78
CA PRO A 96 17.31 26.55 -2.85
C PRO A 96 16.64 25.21 -3.18
N VAL A 97 17.29 24.13 -2.75
CA VAL A 97 16.73 22.78 -2.81
C VAL A 97 15.72 22.56 -1.69
N MET A 98 15.96 23.18 -0.53
CA MET A 98 15.12 23.06 0.67
C MET A 98 14.70 24.43 1.22
N ALA A 99 13.47 24.51 1.71
CA ALA A 99 12.95 25.66 2.45
C ALA A 99 12.39 25.21 3.81
N ILE A 100 12.71 25.95 4.88
CA ILE A 100 12.22 25.72 6.24
C ILE A 100 11.51 26.99 6.70
N ILE A 101 10.18 26.92 6.84
CA ILE A 101 9.35 28.08 7.13
C ILE A 101 8.73 27.92 8.51
N GLN A 102 8.85 28.94 9.36
CA GLN A 102 8.27 28.96 10.70
C GLN A 102 7.25 30.09 10.83
N GLY A 103 6.13 29.84 11.52
CA GLY A 103 5.08 30.84 11.67
C GLY A 103 3.73 30.26 12.10
N PRO A 104 2.80 31.11 12.56
CA PRO A 104 1.62 30.67 13.28
C PRO A 104 0.49 30.10 12.42
N ASP A 105 0.52 30.31 11.10
CA ASP A 105 -0.56 29.90 10.18
C ASP A 105 -0.04 28.90 9.13
N PRO A 106 -0.51 27.62 9.14
CA PRO A 106 -0.15 26.61 8.15
C PRO A 106 -0.32 27.05 6.70
N ARG A 107 -1.29 27.92 6.40
CA ARG A 107 -1.56 28.41 5.03
C ARG A 107 -0.42 29.31 4.57
N ARG A 108 -0.04 30.27 5.41
CA ARG A 108 1.10 31.17 5.15
C ARG A 108 2.41 30.38 5.03
N LEU A 109 2.59 29.31 5.81
CA LEU A 109 3.76 28.43 5.68
C LEU A 109 3.86 27.83 4.27
N ALA A 110 2.75 27.28 3.75
CA ALA A 110 2.70 26.66 2.42
C ALA A 110 3.04 27.67 1.32
N ARG A 111 2.37 28.83 1.33
CA ARG A 111 2.59 29.89 0.34
C ARG A 111 4.04 30.35 0.32
N ARG A 112 4.60 30.62 1.51
CA ARG A 112 6.00 31.04 1.62
C ARG A 112 6.98 29.94 1.19
N ALA A 113 6.70 28.68 1.47
CA ALA A 113 7.56 27.58 1.03
C ALA A 113 7.64 27.50 -0.49
N PHE A 114 6.50 27.66 -1.19
CA PHE A 114 6.52 27.75 -2.65
C PHE A 114 7.26 28.99 -3.15
N GLU A 115 7.05 30.17 -2.55
CA GLU A 115 7.76 31.41 -2.92
C GLU A 115 9.29 31.25 -2.83
N GLU A 116 9.80 30.72 -1.71
CA GLU A 116 11.24 30.51 -1.50
C GLU A 116 11.83 29.45 -2.45
N LEU A 117 11.02 28.54 -2.96
CA LEU A 117 11.44 27.47 -3.88
C LEU A 117 11.22 27.83 -5.37
N GLY A 118 10.88 29.08 -5.68
CA GLY A 118 10.74 29.58 -7.06
C GLY A 118 9.30 29.70 -7.56
N GLY A 119 8.33 29.68 -6.66
CA GLY A 119 6.90 29.81 -6.94
C GLY A 119 6.25 28.50 -7.41
N VAL A 120 4.92 28.43 -7.30
CA VAL A 120 4.16 27.23 -7.66
C VAL A 120 4.27 26.88 -9.15
N GLY A 121 4.40 27.89 -10.02
CA GLY A 121 4.55 27.72 -11.47
C GLY A 121 5.84 27.01 -11.89
N ARG A 122 6.84 26.91 -11.01
CA ARG A 122 8.03 26.08 -11.24
C ARG A 122 7.70 24.59 -11.19
N PHE A 123 6.72 24.20 -10.38
CA PHE A 123 6.39 22.81 -10.09
C PHE A 123 5.20 22.32 -10.93
N ILE A 124 4.22 23.20 -11.15
CA ILE A 124 2.94 22.89 -11.76
C ILE A 124 2.74 23.71 -13.03
N SER A 125 2.40 23.03 -14.12
CA SER A 125 2.06 23.62 -15.41
C SER A 125 0.55 23.69 -15.61
N ARG A 126 0.11 24.65 -16.45
CA ARG A 126 -1.29 24.74 -16.85
C ARG A 126 -1.73 23.44 -17.52
N GLY A 127 -2.84 22.89 -17.07
CA GLY A 127 -3.40 21.65 -17.61
C GLY A 127 -2.97 20.38 -16.87
N ASP A 128 -2.02 20.44 -15.93
CA ASP A 128 -1.56 19.26 -15.19
C ASP A 128 -2.70 18.61 -14.37
N VAL A 129 -2.72 17.28 -14.34
CA VAL A 129 -3.43 16.50 -13.31
C VAL A 129 -2.47 16.28 -12.14
N VAL A 130 -2.75 16.94 -11.02
CA VAL A 130 -1.88 16.95 -9.84
C VAL A 130 -2.49 16.09 -8.75
N VAL A 131 -1.73 15.10 -8.27
CA VAL A 131 -2.09 14.30 -7.09
C VAL A 131 -1.30 14.81 -5.90
N ILE A 132 -2.02 15.15 -4.83
CA ILE A 132 -1.47 15.53 -3.53
C ILE A 132 -1.71 14.36 -2.57
N LYS A 133 -0.62 13.88 -1.99
CA LYS A 133 -0.61 12.76 -1.05
C LYS A 133 -0.34 13.21 0.38
N PRO A 134 -1.36 13.62 1.14
CA PRO A 134 -1.21 13.75 2.59
C PRO A 134 -1.02 12.38 3.27
N ASN A 135 -0.62 12.38 4.54
CA ASN A 135 -0.80 11.24 5.43
C ASN A 135 -2.22 11.30 6.00
N ILE A 136 -3.08 10.34 5.63
CA ILE A 136 -4.44 10.13 6.18
C ILE A 136 -4.53 8.67 6.70
N ALA A 137 -3.52 8.23 7.41
CA ALA A 137 -3.40 6.84 7.85
C ALA A 137 -4.39 6.47 8.97
N TRP A 138 -4.76 7.42 9.84
CA TRP A 138 -5.40 7.12 11.13
C TRP A 138 -6.76 7.80 11.30
N ASP A 139 -7.68 7.15 12.02
CA ASP A 139 -8.94 7.77 12.45
C ASP A 139 -8.69 8.69 13.66
N ARG A 140 -8.17 9.88 13.38
CA ARG A 140 -7.66 10.82 14.38
C ARG A 140 -7.96 12.26 14.01
N ALA A 141 -8.19 13.07 15.04
CA ALA A 141 -8.40 14.51 14.91
C ALA A 141 -7.05 15.24 14.68
N PRO A 142 -7.06 16.45 14.07
CA PRO A 142 -5.84 17.20 13.75
C PRO A 142 -4.90 17.45 14.94
N GLU A 143 -5.45 17.62 16.14
CA GLU A 143 -4.68 17.91 17.36
C GLU A 143 -3.76 16.77 17.75
N GLN A 144 -4.07 15.54 17.32
CA GLN A 144 -3.33 14.33 17.66
C GLN A 144 -2.08 14.12 16.79
N ALA A 145 -1.84 14.98 15.79
CA ALA A 145 -0.66 14.95 14.91
C ALA A 145 -0.36 13.58 14.29
N ALA A 146 -1.40 12.76 14.08
CA ALA A 146 -1.29 11.47 13.43
C ALA A 146 -1.39 11.58 11.91
N ASN A 147 -2.05 12.64 11.42
CA ASN A 147 -2.34 12.92 10.01
C ASN A 147 -1.94 14.36 9.66
N THR A 148 -1.68 14.62 8.39
CA THR A 148 -1.31 15.95 7.88
C THR A 148 -2.38 16.99 8.21
N ASN A 149 -1.95 18.21 8.53
CA ASN A 149 -2.82 19.33 8.88
C ASN A 149 -3.78 19.66 7.71
N PRO A 150 -5.11 19.67 7.94
CA PRO A 150 -6.09 19.93 6.89
C PRO A 150 -5.98 21.34 6.28
N ASP A 151 -5.55 22.34 7.05
CA ASP A 151 -5.37 23.71 6.54
C ASP A 151 -4.18 23.81 5.59
N LEU A 152 -3.10 23.06 5.88
CA LEU A 152 -1.97 22.93 4.97
C LEU A 152 -2.37 22.26 3.67
N VAL A 153 -3.12 21.14 3.73
CA VAL A 153 -3.61 20.45 2.53
C VAL A 153 -4.47 21.38 1.69
N ALA A 154 -5.41 22.10 2.32
CA ALA A 154 -6.29 23.02 1.62
C ALA A 154 -5.51 24.15 0.92
N GLU A 155 -4.46 24.69 1.56
CA GLU A 155 -3.67 25.74 0.92
C GLU A 155 -2.83 25.23 -0.24
N VAL A 156 -2.24 24.04 -0.13
CA VAL A 156 -1.52 23.43 -1.25
C VAL A 156 -2.47 23.18 -2.42
N VAL A 157 -3.70 22.72 -2.17
CA VAL A 157 -4.74 22.59 -3.22
C VAL A 157 -4.99 23.93 -3.92
N ARG A 158 -5.18 25.03 -3.15
CA ARG A 158 -5.41 26.35 -3.73
C ARG A 158 -4.25 26.82 -4.60
N LEU A 159 -3.01 26.70 -4.10
CA LEU A 159 -1.82 27.12 -4.84
C LEU A 159 -1.65 26.34 -6.14
N VAL A 160 -1.91 25.03 -6.12
CA VAL A 160 -1.85 24.18 -7.32
C VAL A 160 -2.94 24.58 -8.32
N ALA A 161 -4.16 24.88 -7.85
CA ALA A 161 -5.23 25.38 -8.70
C ALA A 161 -4.93 26.78 -9.27
N GLU A 162 -4.35 27.68 -8.47
CA GLU A 162 -3.87 29.02 -8.88
C GLU A 162 -2.82 28.93 -10.01
N ALA A 163 -2.00 27.87 -10.02
CA ALA A 163 -1.04 27.59 -11.10
C ALA A 163 -1.70 27.12 -12.42
N GLY A 164 -3.00 26.82 -12.40
CA GLY A 164 -3.79 26.41 -13.57
C GLY A 164 -3.80 24.91 -13.83
N ALA A 165 -3.59 24.07 -12.81
CA ALA A 165 -3.82 22.63 -12.91
C ALA A 165 -5.25 22.35 -13.43
N ALA A 166 -5.40 21.39 -14.35
CA ALA A 166 -6.72 20.99 -14.84
C ALA A 166 -7.51 20.25 -13.77
N LYS A 167 -6.81 19.52 -12.90
CA LYS A 167 -7.41 18.69 -11.86
C LYS A 167 -6.46 18.55 -10.68
N VAL A 168 -7.00 18.72 -9.47
CA VAL A 168 -6.28 18.44 -8.22
C VAL A 168 -6.97 17.30 -7.48
N ILE A 169 -6.23 16.24 -7.19
CA ILE A 169 -6.71 15.05 -6.49
C ILE A 169 -6.02 14.96 -5.13
N VAL A 170 -6.79 14.81 -4.05
CA VAL A 170 -6.27 14.53 -2.71
C VAL A 170 -6.66 13.12 -2.30
N THR A 171 -5.66 12.28 -2.01
CA THR A 171 -5.92 10.88 -1.65
C THR A 171 -4.79 10.23 -0.86
N ASP A 172 -5.11 9.14 -0.16
CA ASP A 172 -4.22 8.28 0.61
C ASP A 172 -4.86 6.89 0.79
N VAL A 173 -4.03 5.86 1.02
CA VAL A 173 -4.50 4.53 1.44
C VAL A 173 -4.33 4.39 2.95
N SER A 174 -5.43 4.60 3.69
CA SER A 174 -5.45 4.62 5.16
C SER A 174 -5.11 3.28 5.83
N CYS A 175 -4.60 3.31 7.08
CA CYS A 175 -4.51 2.13 7.96
C CYS A 175 -5.86 1.77 8.59
N ASN A 176 -6.59 2.79 9.04
CA ASN A 176 -7.95 2.61 9.53
C ASN A 176 -8.95 2.68 8.37
N ASP A 177 -10.23 2.50 8.69
CA ASP A 177 -11.31 2.71 7.72
C ASP A 177 -11.14 4.07 7.02
N PRO A 178 -11.02 4.09 5.68
CA PRO A 178 -10.73 5.32 4.95
C PRO A 178 -11.82 6.39 5.12
N ARG A 179 -13.10 6.00 5.19
CA ARG A 179 -14.20 6.97 5.36
C ARG A 179 -14.05 7.72 6.67
N ARG A 180 -13.78 6.99 7.76
CA ARG A 180 -13.52 7.57 9.09
C ARG A 180 -12.24 8.41 9.11
N ALA A 181 -11.13 7.88 8.61
CA ALA A 181 -9.84 8.59 8.61
C ALA A 181 -9.90 9.93 7.84
N PHE A 182 -10.49 9.92 6.65
CA PHE A 182 -10.66 11.12 5.83
C PHE A 182 -11.61 12.15 6.45
N ALA A 183 -12.70 11.69 7.10
CA ALA A 183 -13.65 12.57 7.76
C ALA A 183 -13.08 13.17 9.05
N ARG A 184 -12.56 12.33 9.95
CA ARG A 184 -12.11 12.75 11.29
C ARG A 184 -10.84 13.60 11.26
N SER A 185 -9.97 13.38 10.29
CA SER A 185 -8.80 14.25 10.08
C SER A 185 -9.17 15.65 9.58
N GLY A 186 -10.41 15.86 9.12
CA GLY A 186 -10.86 17.10 8.49
C GLY A 186 -10.30 17.32 7.08
N ILE A 187 -9.36 16.50 6.61
CA ILE A 187 -8.66 16.68 5.34
C ILE A 187 -9.63 16.61 4.17
N ALA A 188 -10.58 15.68 4.17
CA ALA A 188 -11.53 15.56 3.08
C ALA A 188 -12.44 16.78 2.94
N ALA A 189 -12.89 17.35 4.06
CA ALA A 189 -13.71 18.55 4.04
C ALA A 189 -12.89 19.76 3.55
N ALA A 190 -11.68 19.94 4.10
CA ALA A 190 -10.79 21.05 3.75
C ALA A 190 -10.33 21.00 2.28
N ALA A 191 -9.96 19.82 1.77
CA ALA A 191 -9.55 19.62 0.39
C ALA A 191 -10.69 19.89 -0.61
N ARG A 192 -11.90 19.38 -0.33
CA ARG A 192 -13.08 19.66 -1.18
C ARG A 192 -13.44 21.14 -1.19
N ALA A 193 -13.41 21.80 -0.03
CA ALA A 193 -13.67 23.23 0.08
C ALA A 193 -12.63 24.07 -0.68
N ALA A 194 -11.41 23.57 -0.84
CA ALA A 194 -10.36 24.19 -1.65
C ALA A 194 -10.46 23.85 -3.16
N GLY A 195 -11.39 22.99 -3.57
CA GLY A 195 -11.63 22.65 -4.98
C GLY A 195 -10.99 21.34 -5.47
N ALA A 196 -10.43 20.52 -4.57
CA ALA A 196 -9.88 19.22 -4.96
C ALA A 196 -10.96 18.13 -5.04
N GLU A 197 -10.75 17.16 -5.94
CA GLU A 197 -11.42 15.87 -5.88
C GLU A 197 -10.78 15.02 -4.78
N VAL A 198 -11.59 14.51 -3.86
CA VAL A 198 -11.13 13.59 -2.81
C VAL A 198 -11.58 12.18 -3.15
N ILE A 199 -10.61 11.33 -3.49
CA ILE A 199 -10.84 9.94 -3.86
C ILE A 199 -10.49 9.06 -2.67
N LEU A 200 -11.39 8.14 -2.31
CA LEU A 200 -11.12 7.14 -1.27
C LEU A 200 -10.66 5.83 -1.90
N PRO A 201 -9.81 5.05 -1.21
CA PRO A 201 -9.39 3.74 -1.67
C PRO A 201 -10.57 2.77 -1.70
N GLU A 202 -10.71 2.09 -2.83
CA GLU A 202 -11.70 1.04 -3.10
C GLU A 202 -10.97 -0.10 -3.82
N GLU A 203 -11.27 -1.36 -3.49
CA GLU A 203 -10.55 -2.53 -4.03
C GLU A 203 -10.44 -2.53 -5.56
N ARG A 204 -11.53 -2.18 -6.26
CA ARG A 204 -11.61 -2.12 -7.72
C ARG A 204 -10.69 -1.06 -8.37
N LYS A 205 -10.15 -0.13 -7.59
CA LYS A 205 -9.28 0.97 -8.02
C LYS A 205 -7.80 0.68 -7.73
N PHE A 206 -7.46 -0.55 -7.39
CA PHE A 206 -6.07 -0.99 -7.36
C PHE A 206 -5.71 -1.67 -8.68
N ARG A 207 -4.44 -1.56 -9.05
CA ARG A 207 -3.84 -2.26 -10.20
C ARG A 207 -2.59 -2.95 -9.72
N GLU A 208 -2.36 -4.17 -10.20
CA GLU A 208 -1.05 -4.81 -10.04
C GLU A 208 -0.04 -4.05 -10.89
N VAL A 209 1.05 -3.62 -10.27
CA VAL A 209 2.11 -2.81 -10.89
C VAL A 209 3.44 -3.48 -10.59
N ASN A 210 4.35 -3.49 -11.57
CA ASN A 210 5.74 -3.83 -11.33
C ASN A 210 6.47 -2.57 -10.85
N LEU A 211 6.86 -2.55 -9.58
CA LEU A 211 7.58 -1.45 -8.93
C LEU A 211 9.10 -1.56 -9.13
N HIS A 212 9.58 -2.66 -9.73
CA HIS A 212 11.01 -2.93 -9.97
C HIS A 212 11.89 -2.87 -8.71
N GLY A 213 11.30 -3.06 -7.53
CA GLY A 213 11.99 -3.06 -6.24
C GLY A 213 12.62 -4.41 -5.92
N GLU A 214 13.49 -4.40 -4.91
CA GLU A 214 14.13 -5.61 -4.37
C GLU A 214 13.14 -6.44 -3.53
N VAL A 215 12.31 -5.76 -2.73
CA VAL A 215 11.25 -6.33 -1.90
C VAL A 215 9.90 -6.14 -2.57
N LEU A 216 9.65 -4.93 -3.08
CA LEU A 216 8.43 -4.59 -3.79
C LEU A 216 8.64 -4.83 -5.29
N THR A 217 8.45 -6.08 -5.71
CA THR A 217 8.45 -6.44 -7.13
C THR A 217 7.10 -6.07 -7.75
N GLU A 218 6.09 -6.92 -7.61
CA GLU A 218 4.72 -6.67 -8.07
C GLU A 218 3.82 -6.40 -6.86
N TRP A 219 3.05 -5.32 -6.92
CA TRP A 219 2.16 -4.95 -5.82
C TRP A 219 0.92 -4.19 -6.31
N PRO A 220 -0.23 -4.33 -5.61
CA PRO A 220 -1.40 -3.51 -5.86
C PRO A 220 -1.14 -2.04 -5.49
N VAL A 221 -1.14 -1.16 -6.49
CA VAL A 221 -1.01 0.29 -6.33
C VAL A 221 -2.34 0.98 -6.63
N PHE A 222 -2.68 1.97 -5.81
CA PHE A 222 -3.91 2.72 -5.95
C PHE A 222 -3.89 3.62 -7.20
N GLU A 223 -4.84 3.39 -8.11
CA GLU A 223 -4.87 3.92 -9.47
C GLU A 223 -4.69 5.44 -9.60
N PRO A 224 -5.25 6.30 -8.72
CA PRO A 224 -5.01 7.74 -8.81
C PRO A 224 -3.53 8.14 -8.83
N PHE A 225 -2.65 7.38 -8.15
CA PHE A 225 -1.21 7.67 -8.17
C PHE A 225 -0.53 7.31 -9.50
N LEU A 226 -1.17 6.49 -10.34
CA LEU A 226 -0.65 6.05 -11.63
C LEU A 226 -1.01 7.01 -12.78
N ALA A 227 -2.07 7.79 -12.60
CA ALA A 227 -2.66 8.66 -13.63
C ALA A 227 -2.24 10.15 -13.51
N ALA A 228 -1.32 10.47 -12.59
CA ALA A 228 -0.90 11.84 -12.34
C ALA A 228 0.12 12.34 -13.37
N ASP A 229 0.11 13.64 -13.65
CA ASP A 229 1.19 14.36 -14.34
C ASP A 229 2.22 14.91 -13.35
N LYS A 230 1.74 15.31 -12.16
CA LYS A 230 2.56 15.81 -11.04
C LYS A 230 2.15 15.15 -9.73
N MET A 231 3.13 14.98 -8.86
CA MET A 231 2.95 14.30 -7.56
C MET A 231 3.53 15.16 -6.44
N ILE A 232 2.67 15.63 -5.54
CA ILE A 232 3.09 16.36 -4.33
C ILE A 232 2.95 15.42 -3.12
N ASN A 233 4.07 15.18 -2.43
CA ASN A 233 4.08 14.41 -1.19
C ASN A 233 3.88 15.36 0.00
N LEU A 234 2.88 15.09 0.85
CA LEU A 234 2.52 15.96 1.98
C LEU A 234 2.55 15.20 3.33
N PRO A 235 3.71 14.62 3.71
CA PRO A 235 3.85 13.83 4.93
C PRO A 235 3.65 14.68 6.19
N ILE A 236 3.46 14.01 7.33
CA ILE A 236 3.55 14.61 8.67
C ILE A 236 4.76 14.06 9.42
N ALA A 237 5.48 14.93 10.13
CA ALA A 237 6.57 14.54 11.00
C ALA A 237 6.05 13.88 12.29
N LYS A 238 6.36 12.59 12.48
CA LYS A 238 6.02 11.88 13.72
C LYS A 238 6.97 10.73 14.05
N HIS A 239 6.99 10.36 15.32
CA HIS A 239 7.67 9.18 15.83
C HIS A 239 7.05 7.90 15.29
N HIS A 240 7.87 6.87 15.12
CA HIS A 240 7.41 5.52 14.79
C HIS A 240 8.24 4.48 15.53
N SER A 241 7.59 3.60 16.29
CA SER A 241 8.27 2.61 17.14
C SER A 241 9.25 1.69 16.39
N LEU A 242 8.93 1.30 15.15
CA LEU A 242 9.79 0.39 14.36
C LEU A 242 10.91 1.09 13.57
N THR A 243 10.65 2.25 12.99
CA THR A 243 11.58 2.93 12.05
C THR A 243 12.25 4.14 12.66
N GLY A 244 12.01 4.41 13.96
CA GLY A 244 12.33 5.66 14.64
C GLY A 244 11.35 6.78 14.29
N VAL A 245 11.11 6.99 12.99
CA VAL A 245 10.32 8.11 12.46
C VAL A 245 9.40 7.71 11.31
N THR A 246 8.32 8.47 11.13
CA THR A 246 7.51 8.55 9.90
C THR A 246 7.68 9.93 9.30
N LEU A 247 8.26 9.97 8.11
CA LEU A 247 8.60 11.18 7.37
C LEU A 247 8.18 11.01 5.89
N GLY A 248 8.84 11.69 4.97
CA GLY A 248 8.47 11.78 3.55
C GLY A 248 8.54 10.45 2.83
N MET A 249 9.64 9.71 2.97
CA MET A 249 9.78 8.42 2.28
C MET A 249 8.78 7.39 2.78
N LYS A 250 8.50 7.38 4.10
CA LYS A 250 7.51 6.46 4.71
C LYS A 250 6.07 6.75 4.32
N ASN A 251 5.78 7.98 3.89
CA ASN A 251 4.42 8.33 3.47
C ASN A 251 3.95 7.49 2.28
N TRP A 252 4.86 7.07 1.38
CA TRP A 252 4.54 6.27 0.20
C TRP A 252 3.89 4.92 0.48
N PHE A 253 3.95 4.39 1.71
CA PHE A 253 3.14 3.24 2.11
C PHE A 253 1.65 3.42 1.81
N GLY A 254 1.15 4.65 1.91
CA GLY A 254 -0.24 4.98 1.60
C GLY A 254 -0.55 5.08 0.11
N ILE A 255 0.24 4.47 -0.77
CA ILE A 255 -0.15 4.20 -2.17
C ILE A 255 -0.52 2.74 -2.38
N LEU A 256 -0.12 1.86 -1.45
CA LEU A 256 -0.20 0.42 -1.59
C LEU A 256 -1.50 -0.14 -1.03
N GLY A 257 -2.08 -1.07 -1.77
CA GLY A 257 -3.09 -2.02 -1.29
C GLY A 257 -2.45 -3.28 -0.70
N GLY A 258 -3.24 -4.36 -0.66
CA GLY A 258 -2.75 -5.70 -0.32
C GLY A 258 -2.16 -5.83 1.10
N ALA A 259 -1.33 -6.84 1.28
CA ALA A 259 -0.80 -7.25 2.59
C ALA A 259 0.40 -6.40 3.06
N ARG A 260 0.29 -5.08 3.02
CA ARG A 260 1.39 -4.13 3.31
C ARG A 260 2.04 -4.30 4.69
N VAL A 261 1.38 -4.96 5.64
CA VAL A 261 1.95 -5.31 6.94
C VAL A 261 3.23 -6.14 6.78
N ARG A 262 3.29 -7.03 5.78
CA ARG A 262 4.47 -7.90 5.52
C ARG A 262 5.74 -7.10 5.21
N LEU A 263 5.60 -5.94 4.59
CA LEU A 263 6.72 -5.04 4.25
C LEU A 263 7.46 -4.53 5.49
N HIS A 264 6.85 -4.59 6.69
CA HIS A 264 7.52 -4.17 7.92
C HIS A 264 8.69 -5.09 8.31
N GLN A 265 8.77 -6.32 7.76
CA GLN A 265 9.88 -7.24 8.00
C GLN A 265 11.18 -6.75 7.33
N ARG A 266 11.06 -6.05 6.20
CA ARG A 266 12.16 -5.44 5.43
C ARG A 266 11.85 -3.98 5.16
N ILE A 267 11.51 -3.26 6.23
CA ILE A 267 10.90 -1.93 6.12
C ILE A 267 11.83 -0.94 5.44
N HIS A 268 13.14 -1.01 5.67
CA HIS A 268 14.07 -0.05 5.12
C HIS A 268 14.26 -0.21 3.61
N GLU A 269 14.35 -1.45 3.13
CA GLU A 269 14.42 -1.78 1.71
C GLU A 269 13.09 -1.50 1.02
N SER A 270 11.96 -1.83 1.66
CA SER A 270 10.63 -1.48 1.13
C SER A 270 10.45 0.03 0.98
N LEU A 271 10.99 0.82 1.90
CA LEU A 271 10.96 2.28 1.81
C LEU A 271 11.84 2.83 0.69
N ALA A 272 13.02 2.25 0.50
CA ALA A 272 13.89 2.61 -0.60
C ALA A 272 13.26 2.25 -1.96
N ASP A 273 12.63 1.08 -2.08
CA ASP A 273 11.90 0.66 -3.28
C ASP A 273 10.75 1.61 -3.61
N LEU A 274 9.95 2.00 -2.60
CA LEU A 274 8.85 2.95 -2.79
C LEU A 274 9.33 4.34 -3.20
N ALA A 275 10.42 4.82 -2.60
CA ALA A 275 10.98 6.13 -2.93
C ALA A 275 11.62 6.17 -4.32
N ASP A 276 12.11 5.03 -4.82
CA ASP A 276 12.62 4.90 -6.18
C ASP A 276 11.48 4.89 -7.20
N PHE A 277 10.42 4.11 -6.91
CA PHE A 277 9.22 4.06 -7.74
C PHE A 277 8.47 5.40 -7.79
N MET A 278 8.36 6.10 -6.66
CA MET A 278 7.56 7.32 -6.52
C MET A 278 8.45 8.52 -6.20
N ARG A 279 9.06 9.09 -7.24
CA ARG A 279 9.91 10.30 -7.15
C ARG A 279 9.05 11.56 -7.29
N PRO A 280 8.70 12.29 -6.21
CA PRO A 280 7.72 13.37 -6.25
C PRO A 280 8.27 14.64 -6.89
N THR A 281 7.34 15.49 -7.37
CA THR A 281 7.59 16.86 -7.81
C THR A 281 8.10 17.74 -6.68
N LEU A 282 7.47 17.62 -5.50
CA LEU A 282 7.86 18.35 -4.30
C LEU A 282 7.37 17.57 -3.07
N THR A 283 8.17 17.55 -2.01
CA THR A 283 7.72 17.10 -0.68
C THR A 283 7.57 18.29 0.24
N LEU A 284 6.39 18.51 0.82
CA LEU A 284 6.20 19.47 1.93
C LEU A 284 5.78 18.74 3.19
N MET A 285 6.69 18.66 4.16
CA MET A 285 6.51 17.96 5.41
C MET A 285 5.92 18.86 6.48
N ASP A 286 4.71 18.50 6.88
CA ASP A 286 4.00 19.11 7.99
C ASP A 286 4.71 18.81 9.30
N ALA A 287 5.28 19.86 9.88
CA ALA A 287 5.78 19.87 11.24
C ALA A 287 5.10 21.00 12.03
N TYR A 288 3.84 21.32 11.71
CA TYR A 288 3.09 22.31 12.49
C TYR A 288 2.85 21.77 13.89
N ARG A 289 2.35 20.52 13.97
CA ARG A 289 2.37 19.69 15.16
C ARG A 289 3.18 18.43 14.87
N VAL A 290 4.02 18.03 15.81
CA VAL A 290 4.90 16.87 15.69
C VAL A 290 4.55 15.89 16.82
N LEU A 291 4.17 14.66 16.46
CA LEU A 291 4.02 13.59 17.45
C LEU A 291 5.42 13.06 17.79
N VAL A 292 6.01 13.54 18.88
CA VAL A 292 7.43 13.33 19.20
C VAL A 292 7.72 11.96 19.82
N ARG A 293 6.72 11.29 20.40
CA ARG A 293 6.87 9.97 21.06
C ARG A 293 5.63 9.12 20.86
N ASN A 294 5.74 7.82 21.15
CA ASN A 294 4.62 6.86 21.21
C ASN A 294 3.73 6.81 19.95
N GLY A 295 4.26 7.26 18.81
CA GLY A 295 3.62 7.09 17.51
C GLY A 295 3.61 5.64 17.02
N PRO A 296 2.86 5.34 15.94
CA PRO A 296 2.50 6.32 14.89
C PRO A 296 1.05 6.85 14.93
N THR A 297 0.22 6.40 15.87
CA THR A 297 -1.24 6.62 15.81
C THR A 297 -1.75 7.88 16.51
N GLY A 298 -0.92 8.59 17.28
CA GLY A 298 -1.30 9.79 18.03
C GLY A 298 -2.38 9.52 19.08
N GLY A 299 -1.99 8.93 20.22
CA GLY A 299 -2.90 8.56 21.31
C GLY A 299 -3.03 9.62 22.39
N ASP A 300 -1.90 10.14 22.87
CA ASP A 300 -1.82 11.13 23.94
C ASP A 300 -1.37 12.49 23.37
N LEU A 301 -2.09 13.55 23.73
CA LEU A 301 -1.74 14.92 23.34
C LEU A 301 -0.46 15.40 24.03
N ALA A 302 -0.08 14.83 25.17
CA ALA A 302 1.19 15.13 25.84
C ALA A 302 2.42 14.72 25.03
N ASP A 303 2.25 13.83 24.03
CA ASP A 303 3.30 13.44 23.10
C ASP A 303 3.32 14.30 21.83
N VAL A 304 2.44 15.29 21.72
CA VAL A 304 2.37 16.21 20.59
C VAL A 304 3.02 17.54 20.95
N ALA A 305 4.02 17.94 20.16
CA ALA A 305 4.66 19.24 20.28
C ALA A 305 4.16 20.18 19.18
N LEU A 306 3.73 21.39 19.55
CA LEU A 306 3.47 22.47 18.61
C LEU A 306 4.80 23.09 18.18
N LYS A 307 5.16 22.95 16.90
CA LYS A 307 6.44 23.42 16.34
C LYS A 307 6.26 24.55 15.32
N GLN A 308 5.09 24.65 14.70
CA GLN A 308 4.74 25.73 13.78
C GLN A 308 5.71 25.86 12.60
N THR A 309 6.17 24.72 12.08
CA THR A 309 7.16 24.67 11.00
C THR A 309 6.62 23.87 9.81
N LEU A 310 7.00 24.28 8.61
CA LEU A 310 6.87 23.50 7.38
C LEU A 310 8.25 23.34 6.77
N TYR A 311 8.61 22.11 6.40
CA TYR A 311 9.80 21.85 5.61
C TYR A 311 9.37 21.49 4.20
N ALA A 312 10.02 22.04 3.17
CA ALA A 312 9.73 21.71 1.79
C ALA A 312 11.04 21.45 1.04
N SER A 313 11.09 20.43 0.18
CA SER A 313 12.30 20.08 -0.55
C SER A 313 12.02 19.29 -1.82
N THR A 314 12.84 19.50 -2.84
CA THR A 314 12.93 18.62 -4.03
C THR A 314 13.85 17.41 -3.80
N ASP A 315 14.61 17.39 -2.70
CA ASP A 315 15.39 16.23 -2.23
C ASP A 315 14.70 15.62 -0.99
N PRO A 316 13.98 14.50 -1.14
CA PRO A 316 13.26 13.88 -0.03
C PRO A 316 14.19 13.18 0.98
N VAL A 317 15.39 12.75 0.57
CA VAL A 317 16.36 12.10 1.47
C VAL A 317 16.95 13.16 2.42
N ALA A 318 17.32 14.32 1.88
CA ALA A 318 17.82 15.43 2.66
C ALA A 318 16.75 15.96 3.63
N LEU A 319 15.50 16.03 3.16
CA LEU A 319 14.36 16.45 3.98
C LEU A 319 14.14 15.52 5.17
N ASP A 320 14.09 14.22 4.94
CA ASP A 320 13.92 13.23 6.01
C ASP A 320 15.11 13.27 6.99
N ALA A 321 16.35 13.37 6.49
CA ALA A 321 17.54 13.49 7.34
C ALA A 321 17.50 14.73 8.23
N CYS A 322 17.16 15.89 7.64
CA CYS A 322 17.05 17.17 8.35
C CYS A 322 16.00 17.11 9.46
N VAL A 323 14.81 16.58 9.16
CA VAL A 323 13.69 16.54 10.12
C VAL A 323 13.91 15.48 11.21
N ALA A 324 14.49 14.32 10.86
CA ALA A 324 14.89 13.30 11.82
C ALA A 324 15.88 13.86 12.85
N ARG A 325 16.87 14.64 12.39
CA ARG A 325 17.80 15.34 13.26
C ARG A 325 17.09 16.38 14.12
N ALA A 326 16.27 17.25 13.51
CA ALA A 326 15.68 18.40 14.18
C ALA A 326 14.75 18.03 15.34
N TYR A 327 14.01 16.92 15.26
CA TYR A 327 12.99 16.58 16.25
C TYR A 327 13.28 15.34 17.09
N TRP A 328 14.15 14.44 16.62
CA TRP A 328 14.53 13.22 17.36
C TRP A 328 16.03 13.10 17.61
N ASN A 329 16.83 14.08 17.18
CA ASN A 329 18.29 14.04 17.26
C ASN A 329 18.88 12.74 16.65
N LEU A 330 18.23 12.23 15.60
CA LEU A 330 18.68 11.04 14.89
C LEU A 330 19.66 11.46 13.80
N GLU A 331 20.83 10.85 13.82
CA GLU A 331 21.78 10.92 12.71
C GLU A 331 21.21 10.21 11.48
N ALA A 332 21.60 10.66 10.29
CA ALA A 332 21.17 10.00 9.05
C ALA A 332 21.64 8.53 8.97
N SER A 333 22.71 8.16 9.69
CA SER A 333 23.17 6.77 9.85
C SER A 333 22.25 5.92 10.74
N ALA A 334 21.49 6.54 11.65
CA ALA A 334 20.53 5.86 12.53
C ALA A 334 19.19 5.59 11.84
N VAL A 335 19.01 6.05 10.60
CA VAL A 335 17.81 5.85 9.78
C VAL A 335 18.19 5.07 8.50
N PRO A 336 18.24 3.73 8.54
CA PRO A 336 18.88 2.92 7.49
C PRO A 336 18.35 3.13 6.08
N TYR A 337 17.05 3.43 5.93
CA TYR A 337 16.44 3.65 4.62
C TYR A 337 17.03 4.87 3.90
N LEU A 338 17.55 5.86 4.63
CA LEU A 338 18.19 7.02 4.04
C LEU A 338 19.48 6.63 3.31
N LYS A 339 20.25 5.70 3.88
CA LYS A 339 21.49 5.24 3.25
C LYS A 339 21.17 4.48 1.97
N LEU A 340 20.21 3.56 2.04
CA LEU A 340 19.76 2.80 0.88
C LEU A 340 19.27 3.73 -0.25
N ALA A 341 18.56 4.79 0.09
CA ALA A 341 18.07 5.77 -0.87
C ALA A 341 19.20 6.60 -1.51
N GLU A 342 20.18 7.04 -0.72
CA GLU A 342 21.35 7.74 -1.25
C GLU A 342 22.20 6.85 -2.15
N ASP A 343 22.43 5.59 -1.77
CA ASP A 343 23.17 4.61 -2.59
C ASP A 343 22.48 4.37 -3.95
N ARG A 344 21.15 4.55 -4.02
CA ARG A 344 20.34 4.49 -5.25
C ARG A 344 20.23 5.83 -5.99
N GLY A 345 20.88 6.89 -5.52
CA GLY A 345 20.83 8.22 -6.15
C GLY A 345 19.49 8.95 -6.01
N LEU A 346 18.73 8.65 -4.95
CA LEU A 346 17.40 9.25 -4.72
C LEU A 346 17.45 10.63 -4.03
N GLY A 347 18.61 11.00 -3.50
CA GLY A 347 18.84 12.24 -2.78
C GLY A 347 20.10 12.14 -1.92
N ARG A 348 20.33 13.14 -1.07
CA ARG A 348 21.52 13.22 -0.20
C ARG A 348 21.15 13.18 1.27
N ARG A 349 21.88 12.40 2.06
CA ARG A 349 21.72 12.37 3.51
C ARG A 349 22.38 13.56 4.21
N ASP A 350 23.41 14.10 3.58
CA ASP A 350 24.15 15.27 4.02
C ASP A 350 23.34 16.54 3.74
N PHE A 351 22.27 16.72 4.53
CA PHE A 351 21.33 17.82 4.37
C PHE A 351 21.95 19.19 4.72
N GLU A 352 23.03 19.21 5.51
CA GLU A 352 23.71 20.44 5.93
C GLU A 352 24.37 21.15 4.74
N ASN A 353 24.79 20.39 3.74
CA ASN A 353 25.39 20.89 2.50
C ASN A 353 24.37 21.09 1.36
N VAL A 354 23.08 20.90 1.62
CA VAL A 354 22.02 21.17 0.65
C VAL A 354 21.64 22.67 0.70
N PRO A 355 21.58 23.38 -0.44
CA PRO A 355 21.15 24.78 -0.48
C PRO A 355 19.78 24.96 0.19
N THR A 356 19.78 25.60 1.36
CA THR A 356 18.62 25.69 2.23
C THR A 356 18.29 27.13 2.57
N ARG A 357 17.00 27.46 2.51
CA ARG A 357 16.47 28.77 2.90
C ARG A 357 15.63 28.63 4.15
N ILE A 358 15.86 29.48 5.13
CA ILE A 358 15.09 29.50 6.38
C ILE A 358 14.37 30.85 6.47
N ALA A 359 13.06 30.83 6.71
CA ALA A 359 12.25 32.03 6.86
C ALA A 359 11.30 31.94 8.08
N ARG A 360 11.01 33.10 8.68
CA ARG A 360 10.05 33.26 9.78
C ARG A 360 8.99 34.28 9.38
N LEU A 361 7.73 33.99 9.67
CA LEU A 361 6.54 34.71 9.18
C LEU A 361 5.78 35.51 10.23
#